data_AF-A0A5C5W279-F1
#
_entry.id   AF-A0A5C5W279-F1
#
_cell.length_a   1.000
_cell.length_b   1.000
_cell.length_c   1.000
_cell.angle_alpha   90.00
_cell.angle_beta   90.00
_cell.angle_gamma   90.00
#
_symmetry.space_group_name_H-M   'P 1'
#
loop_
_entity.id
_entity.type
_entity.pdbx_description
1 polymer ?
#
loop_
_entity_poly.entity_id
_entity_poly.type
_entity_poly.pdbx_seq_one_letter_code
_entity_poly.pdbx_strand_id
1 'polypeptide(L)'
;MKPAMKLAWLPLAMCVSEAALGDPILWISDITGRLGTVDVATGQSQVIGPEGVFITDIAFDAQGDLWGVSFTNLYRINTDTGAATLVGATGIPGGNALVFGSDGTLYACGAQSTSLYTVNTTTGAASAIGDVGAQSSGDLAFFAGDMYLSSATDQLVRIDLRPVSGTPIGPFGFHNVFGMARGDDGVLYGVAGTDVFSIDVATGQGTLVVDYAGGALRGASGTAFVLEAPEPGTAVLLLAATLIGLRRRQR
;
A
#
# COMPACT_ATOMS: atom_id res chain seq x y z
N MET A 1 1.39 25.43 -69.59
CA MET A 1 1.43 24.33 -68.60
C MET A 1 1.66 24.94 -67.22
N LYS A 2 0.68 24.84 -66.31
CA LYS A 2 0.82 25.28 -64.91
C LYS A 2 1.44 24.14 -64.08
N PRO A 3 2.36 24.39 -63.14
CA PRO A 3 2.88 23.32 -62.29
C PRO A 3 1.87 22.98 -61.19
N ALA A 4 1.65 21.68 -60.97
CA ALA A 4 0.77 21.16 -59.93
C ALA A 4 1.48 21.21 -58.56
N MET A 5 0.86 21.88 -57.59
CA MET A 5 1.33 21.97 -56.21
C MET A 5 0.98 20.67 -55.47
N LYS A 6 1.98 19.86 -55.11
CA LYS A 6 1.80 18.67 -54.28
C LYS A 6 1.60 19.11 -52.82
N LEU A 7 0.41 18.87 -52.28
CA LEU A 7 0.11 19.07 -50.86
C LEU A 7 0.70 17.89 -50.07
N ALA A 8 1.76 18.13 -49.29
CA ALA A 8 2.29 17.15 -48.37
C ALA A 8 1.44 17.15 -47.09
N TRP A 9 0.88 15.99 -46.74
CA TRP A 9 0.22 15.77 -45.46
C TRP A 9 1.29 15.46 -44.41
N LEU A 10 1.47 16.36 -43.43
CA LEU A 10 2.23 16.08 -42.22
C LEU A 10 1.27 15.50 -41.17
N PRO A 11 1.52 14.31 -40.61
CA PRO A 11 0.71 13.83 -39.50
C PRO A 11 0.98 14.71 -38.28
N LEU A 12 -0.09 15.22 -37.69
CA LEU A 12 -0.05 15.91 -36.40
C LEU A 12 0.25 14.85 -35.33
N ALA A 13 1.50 14.80 -34.85
CA ALA A 13 1.84 13.97 -33.71
C ALA A 13 1.14 14.55 -32.47
N MET A 14 0.09 13.88 -32.01
CA MET A 14 -0.59 14.20 -30.77
C MET A 14 0.32 13.75 -29.63
N CYS A 15 1.05 14.70 -29.03
CA CYS A 15 1.78 14.45 -27.80
C CYS A 15 0.74 14.26 -26.69
N VAL A 16 0.52 13.01 -26.29
CA VAL A 16 -0.18 12.72 -25.04
C VAL A 16 0.83 13.02 -23.95
N SER A 17 0.69 14.14 -23.26
CA SER A 17 1.42 14.34 -22.02
C SER A 17 0.88 13.30 -21.03
N GLU A 18 1.70 12.34 -20.62
CA GLU A 18 1.47 11.66 -19.35
C GLU A 18 1.30 12.75 -18.30
N ALA A 19 0.12 12.78 -17.66
CA ALA A 19 -0.04 13.57 -16.47
C ALA A 19 1.02 13.06 -15.49
N ALA A 20 1.90 13.94 -15.02
CA ALA A 20 2.77 13.62 -13.91
C ALA A 20 1.84 13.22 -12.75
N LEU A 21 1.78 11.92 -12.46
CA LEU A 21 1.20 11.44 -11.21
C LEU A 21 1.95 12.19 -10.10
N GLY A 22 1.22 12.74 -9.13
CA GLY A 22 1.86 13.38 -7.99
C GLY A 22 2.80 12.41 -7.31
N ASP A 23 3.84 12.92 -6.64
CA ASP A 23 4.82 12.09 -5.96
C ASP A 23 4.10 11.14 -4.97
N PRO A 24 4.48 9.85 -4.91
CA PRO A 24 3.74 8.86 -4.13
C PRO A 24 3.83 9.19 -2.63
N ILE A 25 2.68 9.39 -2.00
CA ILE A 25 2.56 9.70 -0.57
C ILE A 25 2.25 8.43 0.20
N LEU A 26 3.23 7.95 0.95
CA LEU A 26 3.13 6.75 1.76
C LEU A 26 2.55 7.09 3.14
N TRP A 27 1.51 6.38 3.56
CA TRP A 27 0.99 6.45 4.93
C TRP A 27 1.78 5.52 5.83
N ILE A 28 2.07 6.00 7.04
CA ILE A 28 2.87 5.29 8.03
C ILE A 28 2.12 5.29 9.36
N SER A 29 1.93 4.11 9.93
CA SER A 29 1.79 3.94 11.37
C SER A 29 3.18 3.75 11.94
N ASP A 30 3.63 4.65 12.82
CA ASP A 30 4.99 4.60 13.36
C ASP A 30 5.08 3.84 14.71
N ILE A 31 6.29 3.42 15.07
CA ILE A 31 6.58 2.68 16.32
C ILE A 31 6.22 3.43 17.61
N THR A 32 5.81 4.70 17.53
CA THR A 32 5.38 5.51 18.66
C THR A 32 3.86 5.66 18.76
N GLY A 33 3.09 4.98 17.89
CA GLY A 33 1.62 5.02 17.89
C GLY A 33 1.08 6.31 17.27
N ARG A 34 1.71 6.79 16.20
CA ARG A 34 1.30 7.98 15.45
C ARG A 34 1.09 7.64 13.99
N LEU A 35 -0.01 8.14 13.46
CA LEU A 35 -0.28 8.14 12.03
C LEU A 35 0.36 9.37 11.38
N GLY A 36 0.93 9.18 10.20
CA GLY A 36 1.40 10.27 9.38
C GLY A 36 1.64 9.86 7.93
N THR A 37 2.28 10.75 7.18
CA THR A 37 2.62 10.51 5.78
C THR A 37 4.08 10.86 5.51
N VAL A 38 4.65 10.19 4.52
CA VAL A 38 5.99 10.42 3.97
C VAL A 38 5.87 10.60 2.46
N ASP A 39 6.41 11.70 1.96
CA ASP A 39 6.66 11.88 0.53
C ASP A 39 7.85 11.00 0.13
N VAL A 40 7.62 9.98 -0.70
CA VAL A 40 8.64 9.00 -1.05
C VAL A 40 9.74 9.58 -1.95
N ALA A 41 9.48 10.68 -2.67
CA ALA A 41 10.48 11.32 -3.51
C ALA A 41 11.47 12.16 -2.68
N THR A 42 11.03 12.75 -1.58
CA THR A 42 11.81 13.74 -0.81
C THR A 42 12.15 13.33 0.62
N GLY A 43 11.46 12.32 1.17
CA GLY A 43 11.57 11.90 2.57
C GLY A 43 10.92 12.87 3.55
N GLN A 44 10.20 13.88 3.05
CA GLN A 44 9.48 14.81 3.93
C GLN A 44 8.32 14.09 4.61
N SER A 45 8.37 14.06 5.93
CA SER A 45 7.35 13.40 6.77
C SER A 45 6.52 14.40 7.55
N GLN A 46 5.22 14.12 7.70
CA GLN A 46 4.32 14.89 8.56
C GLN A 46 3.50 13.96 9.46
N VAL A 47 3.23 14.42 10.69
CA VAL A 47 2.36 13.71 11.64
C VAL A 47 0.94 14.22 11.46
N ILE A 48 -0.02 13.29 11.40
CA ILE A 48 -1.46 13.58 11.38
C ILE A 48 -1.98 13.61 12.81
N GLY A 49 -1.71 12.56 13.59
CA GLY A 49 -2.11 12.51 14.98
C GLY A 49 -1.88 11.17 15.67
N PRO A 50 -2.19 11.08 16.96
CA PRO A 50 -2.00 9.86 17.74
C PRO A 50 -3.09 8.82 17.41
N GLU A 51 -2.68 7.56 17.31
CA GLU A 51 -3.60 6.43 17.12
C GLU A 51 -4.32 6.04 18.41
N GLY A 52 -3.69 6.30 19.55
CA GLY A 52 -4.20 5.96 20.88
C GLY A 52 -4.04 4.48 21.24
N VAL A 53 -3.60 3.66 20.30
CA VAL A 53 -3.22 2.25 20.45
C VAL A 53 -1.98 1.99 19.60
N PHE A 54 -1.22 0.94 19.92
CA PHE A 54 -0.12 0.52 19.08
C PHE A 54 -0.66 -0.29 17.90
N ILE A 55 -0.57 0.27 16.69
CA ILE A 55 -0.94 -0.37 15.44
C ILE A 55 0.29 -1.04 14.84
N THR A 56 0.13 -2.29 14.45
CA THR A 56 1.18 -3.16 13.91
C THR A 56 1.10 -3.31 12.40
N ASP A 57 -0.03 -2.95 11.80
CA ASP A 57 -0.11 -2.71 10.37
C ASP A 57 -1.35 -1.87 9.98
N ILE A 58 -1.33 -1.22 8.82
CA ILE A 58 -2.43 -0.41 8.27
C ILE A 58 -2.71 -0.77 6.81
N ALA A 59 -3.97 -0.65 6.37
CA ALA A 59 -4.33 -0.87 4.97
C ALA A 59 -5.53 -0.01 4.57
N PHE A 60 -5.52 0.54 3.35
CA PHE A 60 -6.68 1.21 2.77
C PHE A 60 -7.61 0.21 2.07
N ASP A 61 -8.92 0.40 2.25
CA ASP A 61 -9.89 -0.22 1.36
C ASP A 61 -10.15 0.63 0.10
N ALA A 62 -10.87 0.07 -0.86
CA ALA A 62 -11.18 0.74 -2.13
C ALA A 62 -12.11 1.97 -1.98
N GLN A 63 -12.65 2.23 -0.78
CA GLN A 63 -13.44 3.43 -0.49
C GLN A 63 -12.57 4.54 0.11
N GLY A 64 -11.30 4.25 0.43
CA GLY A 64 -10.38 5.16 1.10
C GLY A 64 -10.54 5.18 2.62
N ASP A 65 -11.25 4.20 3.20
CA ASP A 65 -11.25 4.05 4.66
C ASP A 65 -9.94 3.36 5.09
N LEU A 66 -9.28 3.92 6.11
CA LEU A 66 -8.07 3.35 6.67
C LEU A 66 -8.41 2.35 7.79
N TRP A 67 -7.85 1.15 7.66
CA TRP A 67 -7.93 0.10 8.66
C TRP A 67 -6.57 -0.12 9.31
N GLY A 68 -6.58 -0.64 10.52
CA GLY A 68 -5.36 -1.05 11.20
C GLY A 68 -5.57 -2.26 12.08
N VAL A 69 -4.50 -3.02 12.28
CA VAL A 69 -4.48 -4.16 13.20
C VAL A 69 -3.56 -3.80 14.36
N SER A 70 -3.98 -4.08 15.59
CA SER A 70 -3.04 -4.40 16.66
C SER A 70 -2.87 -5.91 16.67
N PHE A 71 -1.79 -6.43 17.26
CA PHE A 71 -1.52 -7.86 17.40
C PHE A 71 -2.73 -8.76 17.69
N THR A 72 -3.79 -8.24 18.31
CA THR A 72 -5.02 -8.96 18.67
C THR A 72 -6.32 -8.38 18.10
N ASN A 73 -6.36 -7.16 17.57
CA ASN A 73 -7.62 -6.45 17.29
C ASN A 73 -7.59 -5.68 15.97
N LEU A 74 -8.75 -5.57 15.31
CA LEU A 74 -8.97 -4.75 14.14
C LEU A 74 -9.54 -3.39 14.54
N TYR A 75 -9.11 -2.33 13.86
CA TYR A 75 -9.52 -0.94 14.07
C TYR A 75 -9.85 -0.27 12.74
N ARG A 76 -10.74 0.73 12.79
CA ARG A 76 -10.83 1.80 11.79
C ARG A 76 -10.01 2.99 12.29
N ILE A 77 -9.28 3.65 11.41
CA ILE A 77 -8.44 4.79 11.75
C ILE A 77 -8.95 6.03 11.03
N ASN A 78 -9.20 7.11 11.77
CA ASN A 78 -9.61 8.37 11.18
C ASN A 78 -8.40 9.07 10.56
N THR A 79 -8.41 9.26 9.24
CA THR A 79 -7.28 9.84 8.48
C THR A 79 -7.04 11.33 8.74
N ASP A 80 -8.00 12.05 9.31
CA ASP A 80 -7.87 13.48 9.62
C ASP A 80 -7.20 13.72 10.99
N THR A 81 -7.37 12.78 11.92
CA THR A 81 -6.99 12.94 13.34
C THR A 81 -6.01 11.88 13.84
N GLY A 82 -5.83 10.79 13.09
CA GLY A 82 -5.07 9.61 13.48
C GLY A 82 -5.80 8.66 14.42
N ALA A 83 -6.94 9.04 15.02
CA ALA A 83 -7.56 8.28 16.09
C ALA A 83 -8.11 6.91 15.63
N ALA A 84 -7.69 5.83 16.29
CA ALA A 84 -8.18 4.48 16.05
C ALA A 84 -9.45 4.16 16.85
N THR A 85 -10.42 3.50 16.20
CA THR A 85 -11.68 3.02 16.78
C THR A 85 -11.75 1.51 16.65
N LEU A 86 -11.93 0.81 17.78
CA LEU A 86 -11.99 -0.65 17.81
C LEU A 86 -13.18 -1.18 17.00
N VAL A 87 -12.91 -2.17 16.13
CA VAL A 87 -13.94 -2.97 15.45
C VAL A 87 -14.17 -4.28 16.19
N GLY A 88 -13.10 -5.02 16.51
CA GLY A 88 -13.22 -6.30 17.22
C GLY A 88 -11.92 -7.09 17.33
N ALA A 89 -11.98 -8.26 17.95
CA ALA A 89 -10.82 -9.15 18.08
C ALA A 89 -10.61 -9.98 16.82
N THR A 90 -9.37 -10.06 16.35
CA THR A 90 -9.03 -10.83 15.14
C THR A 90 -8.90 -12.31 15.42
N GLY A 91 -8.33 -12.68 16.57
CA GLY A 91 -7.96 -14.06 16.88
C GLY A 91 -6.75 -14.55 16.06
N ILE A 92 -6.05 -13.65 15.36
CA ILE A 92 -4.83 -13.98 14.61
C ILE A 92 -3.66 -14.04 15.61
N PRO A 93 -2.88 -15.13 15.66
CA PRO A 93 -1.67 -15.19 16.47
C PRO A 93 -0.63 -14.16 16.02
N GLY A 94 -0.52 -13.06 16.76
CA GLY A 94 0.43 -11.97 16.49
C GLY A 94 0.13 -11.19 15.21
N GLY A 95 -1.14 -10.81 14.97
CA GLY A 95 -1.54 -10.10 13.75
C GLY A 95 -0.73 -8.84 13.45
N ASN A 96 -0.09 -8.79 12.30
CA ASN A 96 0.86 -7.75 11.91
C ASN A 96 1.02 -7.70 10.39
N ALA A 97 -0.05 -7.91 9.64
CA ALA A 97 -0.05 -7.71 8.21
C ALA A 97 -1.51 -7.64 7.75
N LEU A 98 -1.86 -6.67 6.92
CA LEU A 98 -3.17 -6.41 6.37
C LEU A 98 -3.03 -6.00 4.91
N VAL A 99 -3.93 -6.48 4.06
CA VAL A 99 -4.12 -5.89 2.73
C VAL A 99 -5.53 -6.12 2.25
N PHE A 100 -6.13 -5.13 1.60
CA PHE A 100 -7.38 -5.32 0.88
C PHE A 100 -7.13 -5.87 -0.52
N GLY A 101 -7.86 -6.93 -0.87
CA GLY A 101 -8.02 -7.34 -2.26
C GLY A 101 -8.95 -6.42 -3.03
N SER A 102 -8.85 -6.46 -4.35
CA SER A 102 -9.72 -5.71 -5.28
C SER A 102 -11.22 -6.01 -5.12
N ASP A 103 -11.54 -7.17 -4.53
CA ASP A 103 -12.90 -7.63 -4.25
C ASP A 103 -13.43 -7.18 -2.89
N GLY A 104 -12.65 -6.39 -2.14
CA GLY A 104 -12.98 -5.91 -0.79
C GLY A 104 -12.67 -6.91 0.32
N THR A 105 -12.07 -8.06 0.02
CA THR A 105 -11.62 -9.01 1.04
C THR A 105 -10.42 -8.46 1.79
N LEU A 106 -10.50 -8.34 3.12
CA LEU A 106 -9.35 -8.02 3.97
C LEU A 106 -8.57 -9.30 4.28
N TYR A 107 -7.34 -9.37 3.78
CA TYR A 107 -6.39 -10.45 4.07
C TYR A 107 -5.47 -10.07 5.22
N ALA A 108 -5.00 -11.06 5.96
CA ALA A 108 -4.09 -10.84 7.07
C ALA A 108 -3.14 -12.02 7.32
N CYS A 109 -1.99 -11.73 7.91
CA CYS A 109 -1.04 -12.70 8.46
C CYS A 109 -0.61 -12.28 9.87
N GLY A 110 0.15 -13.15 10.55
CA GLY A 110 0.64 -12.89 11.90
C GLY A 110 2.07 -13.37 12.12
N ALA A 111 2.77 -12.74 13.06
CA ALA A 111 4.14 -13.06 13.45
C ALA A 111 4.25 -14.43 14.14
N GLN A 112 3.14 -15.02 14.61
CA GLN A 112 3.12 -16.27 15.37
C GLN A 112 2.33 -17.38 14.65
N SER A 113 2.08 -17.21 13.35
CA SER A 113 1.35 -18.15 12.50
C SER A 113 1.93 -18.16 11.10
N THR A 114 1.77 -19.26 10.37
CA THR A 114 2.07 -19.34 8.93
C THR A 114 0.80 -19.30 8.08
N SER A 115 -0.38 -19.16 8.70
CA SER A 115 -1.63 -19.12 7.97
C SER A 115 -1.89 -17.75 7.33
N LEU A 116 -2.51 -17.77 6.15
CA LEU A 116 -3.24 -16.64 5.59
C LEU A 116 -4.67 -16.64 6.14
N TYR A 117 -5.17 -15.45 6.48
CA TYR A 117 -6.50 -15.25 7.01
C TYR A 117 -7.30 -14.28 6.13
N THR A 118 -8.62 -14.44 6.12
CA THR A 118 -9.56 -13.36 5.76
C THR A 118 -10.19 -12.80 7.03
N VAL A 119 -10.45 -11.50 7.07
CA VAL A 119 -10.97 -10.81 8.26
C VAL A 119 -12.36 -10.21 7.97
N ASN A 120 -13.33 -10.49 8.84
CA ASN A 120 -14.63 -9.85 8.76
C ASN A 120 -14.55 -8.40 9.27
N THR A 121 -14.72 -7.43 8.37
CA THR A 121 -14.61 -5.99 8.68
C THR A 121 -15.74 -5.44 9.55
N THR A 122 -16.82 -6.20 9.79
CA THR A 122 -17.90 -5.82 10.70
C THR A 122 -17.63 -6.27 12.14
N THR A 123 -17.01 -7.43 12.33
CA THR A 123 -16.81 -8.05 13.66
C THR A 123 -15.35 -8.11 14.10
N GLY A 124 -14.42 -7.87 13.20
CA GLY A 124 -12.98 -8.07 13.38
C GLY A 124 -12.54 -9.53 13.30
N ALA A 125 -13.43 -10.52 13.33
CA ALA A 125 -13.05 -11.92 13.45
C ALA A 125 -12.38 -12.47 12.19
N ALA A 126 -11.23 -13.14 12.34
CA ALA A 126 -10.50 -13.76 11.24
C ALA A 126 -10.88 -15.23 11.03
N SER A 127 -10.73 -15.70 9.78
CA SER A 127 -10.86 -17.11 9.38
C SER A 127 -9.64 -17.52 8.58
N ALA A 128 -8.96 -18.59 8.99
CA ALA A 128 -7.81 -19.11 8.25
C ALA A 128 -8.27 -19.74 6.93
N ILE A 129 -7.58 -19.43 5.84
CA ILE A 129 -7.91 -19.92 4.48
C ILE A 129 -6.80 -20.79 3.87
N GLY A 130 -5.64 -20.87 4.50
CA GLY A 130 -4.58 -21.83 4.20
C GLY A 130 -3.23 -21.42 4.78
N ASP A 131 -2.19 -22.18 4.44
CA ASP A 131 -0.83 -22.02 4.97
C ASP A 131 0.09 -21.44 3.88
N VAL A 132 0.78 -20.33 4.18
CA VAL A 132 1.75 -19.70 3.27
C VAL A 132 3.18 -20.15 3.55
N GLY A 133 3.41 -20.97 4.57
CA GLY A 133 4.71 -21.57 4.89
C GLY A 133 5.74 -20.59 5.46
N ALA A 134 5.33 -19.37 5.80
CA ALA A 134 6.19 -18.32 6.34
C ALA A 134 5.44 -17.47 7.38
N GLN A 135 6.13 -17.06 8.44
CA GLN A 135 5.61 -16.10 9.42
C GLN A 135 5.79 -14.68 8.88
N SER A 136 4.86 -13.77 9.22
CA SER A 136 4.93 -12.37 8.81
C SER A 136 5.98 -11.59 9.59
N SER A 137 6.75 -10.74 8.89
CA SER A 137 7.55 -9.66 9.49
C SER A 137 6.66 -8.45 9.81
N GLY A 138 5.79 -8.03 8.90
CA GLY A 138 4.95 -6.86 9.15
C GLY A 138 3.92 -6.45 8.09
N ASP A 139 3.94 -7.00 6.87
CA ASP A 139 3.04 -6.48 5.83
C ASP A 139 2.74 -7.47 4.70
N LEU A 140 1.58 -7.28 4.06
CA LEU A 140 1.11 -7.94 2.84
C LEU A 140 0.87 -6.88 1.76
N ALA A 141 1.22 -7.18 0.51
CA ALA A 141 0.92 -6.27 -0.59
C ALA A 141 0.44 -7.03 -1.82
N PHE A 142 -0.49 -6.45 -2.56
CA PHE A 142 -0.76 -6.91 -3.91
C PHE A 142 0.05 -6.11 -4.93
N PHE A 143 0.68 -6.80 -5.87
CA PHE A 143 1.45 -6.19 -6.94
C PHE A 143 1.34 -7.01 -8.24
N ALA A 144 1.05 -6.35 -9.36
CA ALA A 144 0.93 -6.98 -10.68
C ALA A 144 0.01 -8.24 -10.74
N GLY A 145 -1.00 -8.30 -9.86
CA GLY A 145 -1.96 -9.41 -9.80
C GLY A 145 -1.61 -10.53 -8.81
N ASP A 146 -0.42 -10.50 -8.23
CA ASP A 146 0.02 -11.44 -7.21
C ASP A 146 -0.04 -10.80 -5.81
N MET A 147 -0.17 -11.64 -4.77
CA MET A 147 -0.01 -11.22 -3.37
C MET A 147 1.40 -11.54 -2.90
N TYR A 148 1.98 -10.66 -2.10
CA TYR A 148 3.30 -10.80 -1.53
C TYR A 148 3.26 -10.60 -0.01
N LEU A 149 4.14 -11.30 0.69
CA LEU A 149 4.36 -11.20 2.13
C LEU A 149 5.81 -10.78 2.39
N SER A 150 5.98 -9.82 3.30
CA SER A 150 7.27 -9.59 3.97
C SER A 150 7.45 -10.62 5.09
N SER A 151 8.37 -11.57 4.94
CA SER A 151 8.54 -12.66 5.89
C SER A 151 9.46 -12.31 7.06
N ALA A 152 9.27 -13.00 8.19
CA ALA A 152 10.15 -12.92 9.37
C ALA A 152 11.61 -13.39 9.11
N THR A 153 11.89 -13.89 7.91
CA THR A 153 13.23 -14.27 7.43
C THR A 153 13.85 -13.23 6.49
N ASP A 154 13.28 -12.02 6.44
CA ASP A 154 13.69 -10.91 5.57
C ASP A 154 13.60 -11.25 4.08
N GLN A 155 12.60 -12.04 3.68
CA GLN A 155 12.38 -12.44 2.30
C GLN A 155 11.04 -11.93 1.78
N LEU A 156 11.03 -11.61 0.48
CA LEU A 156 9.81 -11.49 -0.28
C LEU A 156 9.26 -12.89 -0.55
N VAL A 157 8.02 -13.15 -0.16
CA VAL A 157 7.31 -14.42 -0.44
C VAL A 157 6.11 -14.12 -1.32
N ARG A 158 6.02 -14.73 -2.50
CA ARG A 158 4.80 -14.67 -3.32
C ARG A 158 3.77 -15.66 -2.78
N ILE A 159 2.52 -15.25 -2.68
CA ILE A 159 1.41 -16.07 -2.23
C ILE A 159 0.48 -16.37 -3.41
N ASP A 160 0.31 -17.66 -3.70
CA ASP A 160 -0.76 -18.14 -4.55
C ASP A 160 -2.02 -18.31 -3.69
N LEU A 161 -3.19 -17.88 -4.16
CA LEU A 161 -4.46 -17.96 -3.40
C LEU A 161 -5.28 -19.22 -3.71
N ARG A 162 -4.88 -20.03 -4.71
CA ARG A 162 -5.63 -21.20 -5.18
C ARG A 162 -4.72 -22.33 -5.70
N PRO A 163 -4.35 -23.32 -4.85
CA PRO A 163 -4.54 -23.33 -3.39
C PRO A 163 -3.68 -22.26 -2.72
N VAL A 164 -3.98 -21.97 -1.44
CA VAL A 164 -3.11 -21.10 -0.65
C VAL A 164 -1.74 -21.76 -0.45
N SER A 165 -0.68 -21.11 -0.90
CA SER A 165 0.70 -21.50 -0.68
C SER A 165 1.65 -20.33 -0.89
N GLY A 166 2.77 -20.30 -0.15
CA GLY A 166 3.81 -19.30 -0.35
C GLY A 166 5.05 -19.86 -1.06
N THR A 167 5.66 -19.04 -1.90
CA THR A 167 6.93 -19.32 -2.59
C THR A 167 7.93 -18.21 -2.26
N PRO A 168 9.02 -18.49 -1.52
CA PRO A 168 10.08 -17.51 -1.30
C PRO A 168 10.72 -17.10 -2.62
N ILE A 169 10.84 -15.80 -2.87
CA ILE A 169 11.49 -15.24 -4.05
C ILE A 169 12.96 -14.96 -3.75
N GLY A 170 13.22 -14.21 -2.68
CA GLY A 170 14.58 -13.83 -2.30
C GLY A 170 14.61 -12.80 -1.18
N PRO A 171 15.80 -12.55 -0.61
CA PRO A 171 15.95 -11.62 0.49
C PRO A 171 15.82 -10.16 0.01
N PHE A 172 15.27 -9.30 0.88
CA PHE A 172 15.17 -7.86 0.61
C PHE A 172 16.53 -7.17 0.55
N GLY A 173 17.54 -7.67 1.24
CA GLY A 173 18.77 -6.92 1.52
C GLY A 173 18.59 -5.87 2.63
N PHE A 174 17.42 -5.85 3.25
CA PHE A 174 17.04 -5.07 4.44
C PHE A 174 16.52 -6.01 5.52
N HIS A 175 16.59 -5.59 6.78
CA HIS A 175 16.11 -6.37 7.93
C HIS A 175 14.91 -5.70 8.57
N ASN A 176 13.98 -6.51 9.09
CA ASN A 176 12.77 -6.01 9.76
C ASN A 176 11.94 -5.11 8.82
N VAL A 177 11.67 -5.62 7.63
CA VAL A 177 10.79 -4.96 6.66
C VAL A 177 9.36 -5.07 7.18
N PHE A 178 8.90 -4.02 7.87
CA PHE A 178 7.60 -3.97 8.53
C PHE A 178 6.54 -3.28 7.68
N GLY A 179 6.95 -2.52 6.67
CA GLY A 179 6.04 -1.96 5.67
C GLY A 179 6.29 -2.56 4.29
N MET A 180 5.24 -2.78 3.52
CA MET A 180 5.26 -3.09 2.11
C MET A 180 3.95 -2.69 1.44
N ALA A 181 3.99 -1.74 0.51
CA ALA A 181 2.78 -1.25 -0.15
C ALA A 181 3.05 -0.86 -1.61
N ARG A 182 2.04 -0.99 -2.47
CA ARG A 182 2.14 -0.60 -3.89
C ARG A 182 1.77 0.87 -4.05
N GLY A 183 2.71 1.67 -4.57
CA GLY A 183 2.49 3.06 -4.92
C GLY A 183 1.68 3.25 -6.19
N ASP A 184 1.05 4.42 -6.31
CA ASP A 184 0.26 4.86 -7.47
C ASP A 184 1.11 4.99 -8.75
N ASP A 185 2.43 5.12 -8.58
CA ASP A 185 3.45 5.09 -9.63
C ASP A 185 3.72 3.68 -10.18
N GLY A 186 3.07 2.66 -9.62
CA GLY A 186 3.20 1.27 -10.03
C GLY A 186 4.47 0.59 -9.50
N VAL A 187 5.08 1.13 -8.45
CA VAL A 187 6.24 0.52 -7.77
C VAL A 187 5.80 -0.16 -6.47
N LEU A 188 6.37 -1.33 -6.18
CA LEU A 188 6.24 -1.95 -4.86
C LEU A 188 7.32 -1.38 -3.95
N TYR A 189 6.91 -0.71 -2.88
CA TYR A 189 7.82 -0.17 -1.87
C TYR A 189 7.84 -1.06 -0.64
N GLY A 190 9.00 -1.14 0.02
CA GLY A 190 9.18 -1.69 1.35
C GLY A 190 9.71 -0.63 2.31
N VAL A 191 9.46 -0.82 3.60
CA VAL A 191 9.97 0.06 4.66
C VAL A 191 10.61 -0.74 5.78
N ALA A 192 11.87 -0.43 6.08
CA ALA A 192 12.64 -1.00 7.18
C ALA A 192 13.10 0.13 8.11
N GLY A 193 12.48 0.23 9.28
CA GLY A 193 12.69 1.42 10.12
C GLY A 193 12.24 2.68 9.40
N THR A 194 13.16 3.57 9.04
CA THR A 194 12.88 4.80 8.27
C THR A 194 13.36 4.74 6.82
N ASP A 195 14.00 3.64 6.42
CA ASP A 195 14.44 3.44 5.05
C ASP A 195 13.25 2.99 4.19
N VAL A 196 12.91 3.78 3.17
CA VAL A 196 11.96 3.44 2.12
C VAL A 196 12.74 2.98 0.90
N PHE A 197 12.41 1.80 0.38
CA PHE A 197 13.10 1.20 -0.75
C PHE A 197 12.10 0.60 -1.75
N SER A 198 12.49 0.55 -3.02
CA SER A 198 11.73 -0.16 -4.05
C SER A 198 12.08 -1.65 -4.04
N ILE A 199 11.13 -2.53 -4.38
CA ILE A 199 11.31 -3.99 -4.37
C ILE A 199 11.24 -4.53 -5.80
N ASP A 200 12.27 -5.27 -6.20
CA ASP A 200 12.23 -6.11 -7.41
C ASP A 200 11.55 -7.45 -7.10
N VAL A 201 10.33 -7.65 -7.58
CA VAL A 201 9.56 -8.89 -7.35
C VAL A 201 10.12 -10.12 -8.07
N ALA A 202 11.06 -9.98 -9.00
CA ALA A 202 11.72 -11.13 -9.63
C ALA A 202 12.83 -11.72 -8.75
N THR A 203 13.45 -10.90 -7.91
CA THR A 203 14.63 -11.29 -7.10
C THR A 203 14.44 -11.12 -5.60
N GLY A 204 13.40 -10.38 -5.18
CA GLY A 204 13.16 -9.94 -3.81
C GLY A 204 14.02 -8.75 -3.39
N GLN A 205 15.02 -8.34 -4.17
CA GLN A 205 16.01 -7.34 -3.75
C GLN A 205 15.40 -5.93 -3.66
N GLY A 206 15.75 -5.23 -2.59
CA GLY A 206 15.41 -3.84 -2.36
C GLY A 206 16.46 -2.89 -2.91
N THR A 207 16.03 -1.73 -3.41
CA THR A 207 16.91 -0.59 -3.73
C THR A 207 16.45 0.63 -2.95
N LEU A 208 17.31 1.16 -2.06
CA LEU A 208 17.01 2.34 -1.26
C LEU A 208 16.55 3.51 -2.14
N VAL A 209 15.43 4.12 -1.76
CA VAL A 209 14.83 5.27 -2.46
C VAL A 209 15.06 6.51 -1.62
N VAL A 210 14.62 6.49 -0.36
CA VAL A 210 14.79 7.60 0.57
C VAL A 210 14.85 7.10 2.01
N ASP A 211 15.51 7.87 2.88
CA ASP A 211 15.45 7.70 4.33
C ASP A 211 14.79 8.96 4.92
N TYR A 212 13.69 8.79 5.65
CA TYR A 212 12.99 9.89 6.32
C TYR A 212 13.46 10.09 7.78
N ALA A 213 14.56 9.46 8.20
CA ALA A 213 15.19 9.69 9.49
C ALA A 213 15.42 11.18 9.77
N GLY A 214 15.28 11.57 11.04
CA GLY A 214 15.33 12.97 11.45
C GLY A 214 14.06 13.77 11.14
N GLY A 215 13.11 13.18 10.39
CA GLY A 215 11.77 13.72 10.19
C GLY A 215 10.88 13.67 11.44
N ALA A 216 9.59 13.97 11.22
CA ALA A 216 8.54 14.00 12.23
C ALA A 216 8.12 12.60 12.70
N LEU A 217 8.16 11.61 11.80
CA LEU A 217 7.82 10.21 12.06
C LEU A 217 9.03 9.38 12.51
N ARG A 218 8.76 8.25 13.15
CA ARG A 218 9.75 7.25 13.54
C ARG A 218 9.65 6.02 12.64
N GLY A 219 10.36 4.95 13.01
CA GLY A 219 10.34 3.72 12.22
C GLY A 219 8.91 3.25 11.97
N ALA A 220 8.64 2.74 10.77
CA ALA A 220 7.33 2.21 10.44
C ALA A 220 7.05 0.93 11.23
N SER A 221 5.85 0.83 11.78
CA SER A 221 5.24 -0.42 12.21
C SER A 221 4.38 -1.04 11.12
N GLY A 222 3.79 -0.20 10.25
CA GLY A 222 2.96 -0.60 9.12
C GLY A 222 2.78 0.54 8.13
N THR A 223 2.46 0.22 6.88
CA THR A 223 2.46 1.20 5.78
C THR A 223 1.36 0.94 4.77
N ALA A 224 0.88 2.00 4.14
CA ALA A 224 -0.17 1.88 3.14
C ALA A 224 -0.14 2.99 2.08
N PHE A 225 -0.51 2.67 0.85
CA PHE A 225 -0.92 3.69 -0.12
C PHE A 225 -2.44 3.68 -0.29
N VAL A 226 -3.03 4.85 -0.57
CA VAL A 226 -4.49 4.99 -0.72
C VAL A 226 -5.04 4.10 -1.84
N LEU A 227 -4.26 3.85 -2.90
CA LEU A 227 -4.66 3.01 -4.04
C LEU A 227 -3.96 1.65 -4.06
N GLU A 228 -3.49 1.15 -2.91
CA GLU A 228 -2.75 -0.13 -2.86
C GLU A 228 -3.63 -1.36 -3.12
N ALA A 229 -4.94 -1.29 -2.82
CA ALA A 229 -5.91 -2.32 -3.20
C ALA A 229 -6.04 -2.32 -4.73
N PRO A 230 -5.48 -3.32 -5.47
CA PRO A 230 -5.29 -3.17 -6.91
C PRO A 230 -6.60 -3.13 -7.68
N GLU A 231 -6.57 -2.33 -8.73
CA GLU A 231 -7.47 -2.25 -9.87
C GLU A 231 -8.14 -3.58 -10.30
N PRO A 232 -9.48 -3.65 -10.41
CA PRO A 232 -10.12 -4.59 -11.31
C PRO A 232 -9.93 -4.10 -12.75
N GLY A 233 -8.72 -4.25 -13.29
CA GLY A 233 -8.42 -4.14 -14.73
C GLY A 233 -9.19 -3.06 -15.50
N THR A 234 -9.33 -1.84 -14.97
CA THR A 234 -9.92 -0.72 -15.72
C THR A 234 -9.56 0.58 -15.03
N ALA A 235 -8.39 1.12 -15.37
CA ALA A 235 -8.15 2.54 -15.29
C ALA A 235 -9.16 3.25 -16.21
N VAL A 236 -10.40 3.45 -15.74
CA VAL A 236 -11.45 4.19 -16.42
C VAL A 236 -12.26 4.94 -15.36
N LEU A 237 -12.06 6.25 -15.36
CA LEU A 237 -12.85 7.31 -14.72
C LEU A 237 -12.72 7.49 -13.20
N LEU A 238 -11.79 8.38 -12.82
CA LEU A 238 -12.09 9.46 -11.86
C LEU A 238 -11.50 10.80 -12.34
N LEU A 239 -11.86 11.17 -13.58
CA LEU A 239 -11.96 12.57 -13.99
C LEU A 239 -13.33 13.10 -13.55
N ALA A 240 -13.49 13.39 -12.26
CA ALA A 240 -14.57 14.21 -11.72
C ALA A 240 -14.20 14.57 -10.26
N ALA A 241 -13.56 15.70 -9.98
CA ALA A 241 -14.32 16.94 -9.77
C ALA A 241 -13.40 18.18 -9.73
N THR A 242 -13.04 18.71 -10.90
CA THR A 242 -12.60 20.13 -11.03
C THR A 242 -13.41 20.84 -12.12
N LEU A 243 -14.74 20.71 -12.08
CA LEU A 243 -15.65 21.52 -12.90
C LEU A 243 -16.86 22.06 -12.10
N ILE A 244 -16.65 22.40 -10.82
CA ILE A 244 -17.51 23.37 -10.12
C ILE A 244 -16.68 24.63 -9.93
N GLY A 245 -16.49 25.38 -11.02
CA GLY A 245 -15.63 26.56 -10.95
C GLY A 245 -15.53 27.40 -12.19
N LEU A 246 -16.40 27.29 -13.20
CA LEU A 246 -16.44 28.24 -14.33
C LEU A 246 -17.76 28.20 -15.10
N ARG A 247 -18.87 28.52 -14.41
CA ARG A 247 -20.01 29.19 -15.07
C ARG A 247 -20.58 30.29 -14.18
N ARG A 248 -19.77 31.33 -13.98
CA ARG A 248 -20.28 32.70 -13.83
C ARG A 248 -19.47 33.64 -14.71
N ARG A 249 -20.22 34.41 -15.52
CA ARG A 249 -19.82 35.47 -16.47
C ARG A 249 -19.26 35.00 -17.82
N GLN A 250 -20.06 35.09 -18.87
CA GLN A 250 -20.12 36.30 -19.71
C GLN A 250 -21.44 36.38 -20.49
N ARG A 251 -22.07 37.57 -20.37
CA ARG A 251 -23.14 38.20 -21.16
C ARG A 251 -24.52 37.55 -21.13
#